data_AF-A0AA88QHE0-F1
#
_entry.id   AF-A0AA88QHE0-F1
#
_cell.length_a   1.000
_cell.length_b   1.000
_cell.length_c   1.000
_cell.angle_alpha   90.00
_cell.angle_beta   90.00
_cell.angle_gamma   90.00
#
_symmetry.space_group_name_H-M   'P 1'
#
loop_
_entity.id
_entity.type
_entity.pdbx_description
1 polymer ?
#
loop_
_entity_poly.entity_id
_entity_poly.type
_entity_poly.pdbx_seq_one_letter_code
_entity_poly.pdbx_strand_id
1 'polypeptide(L)'
;MFRCVTSDLAVLMLPVVMLVLLMPLSWSFQALTPGCHLYPFNVTIRTDKRGTCRGTQVVYACVGYCESSAFPSRYSVLQASNFTRNITSASRCCTISKDTKVWT
;
A
#
# COMPACT_ATOMS: atom_id res chain seq x y z
N MET A 1 -2.37 32.22 -45.74
CA MET A 1 -2.87 32.33 -44.36
C MET A 1 -2.98 30.95 -43.73
N PHE A 2 -1.88 30.33 -43.26
CA PHE A 2 -1.95 29.03 -42.55
C PHE A 2 -0.91 28.89 -41.42
N ARG A 3 -0.02 29.87 -41.23
CA ARG A 3 1.09 29.80 -40.27
C ARG A 3 0.76 30.29 -38.86
N CYS A 4 -0.38 30.96 -38.65
CA CYS A 4 -0.75 31.49 -37.33
C CYS A 4 -1.43 30.42 -36.44
N VAL A 5 -2.30 29.58 -37.02
CA VAL A 5 -3.15 28.62 -36.29
C VAL A 5 -2.33 27.46 -35.68
N THR A 6 -1.22 27.07 -36.31
CA THR A 6 -0.34 26.00 -35.80
C THR A 6 0.43 26.40 -34.55
N SER A 7 0.72 27.70 -34.37
CA SER A 7 1.49 28.20 -33.22
C SER A 7 0.64 28.21 -31.96
N ASP A 8 -0.61 28.66 -32.05
CA ASP A 8 -1.53 28.69 -30.90
C ASP A 8 -1.92 27.28 -30.44
N LEU A 9 -2.15 26.35 -31.37
CA LEU A 9 -2.37 24.94 -31.01
C LEU A 9 -1.12 24.33 -30.35
N ALA A 10 0.08 24.58 -30.87
CA ALA A 10 1.30 24.06 -30.27
C ALA A 10 1.54 24.61 -28.84
N VAL A 11 1.25 25.89 -28.62
CA VAL A 11 1.38 26.55 -27.31
C VAL A 11 0.37 26.00 -26.30
N LEU A 12 -0.84 25.61 -26.71
CA LEU A 12 -1.83 24.97 -25.83
C LEU A 12 -1.58 23.48 -25.61
N MET A 13 -1.00 22.76 -26.57
CA MET A 13 -0.74 21.33 -26.44
C MET A 13 0.47 21.03 -25.53
N LEU A 14 1.46 21.93 -25.47
CA LEU A 14 2.61 21.79 -24.56
C LEU A 14 2.25 21.66 -23.07
N PRO A 15 1.45 22.57 -22.47
CA PRO A 15 1.08 22.47 -21.05
C PRO A 15 0.19 21.26 -20.77
N VAL A 16 -0.65 20.84 -21.74
CA VAL A 16 -1.49 19.64 -21.61
C VAL A 16 -0.62 18.37 -21.60
N VAL A 17 0.37 18.28 -22.48
CA VAL A 17 1.33 17.17 -22.51
C VAL A 17 2.15 17.12 -21.23
N MET A 18 2.62 18.27 -20.72
CA MET A 18 3.32 18.35 -19.43
C MET A 18 2.42 17.93 -18.27
N LEU A 19 1.14 18.30 -18.27
CA LEU A 19 0.17 17.90 -17.24
C LEU A 19 -0.05 16.39 -17.26
N VAL A 20 -0.24 15.79 -18.45
CA VAL A 20 -0.40 14.34 -18.63
C VAL A 20 0.85 13.57 -18.18
N LEU A 21 2.06 14.10 -18.44
CA LEU A 21 3.33 13.52 -18.01
C LEU A 21 3.55 13.61 -16.48
N LEU A 22 2.91 14.56 -15.79
CA LEU A 22 3.01 14.73 -14.33
C LEU A 22 2.01 13.87 -13.53
N MET A 23 0.91 13.42 -14.16
CA MET A 23 -0.09 12.53 -13.54
C MET A 23 0.48 11.23 -12.92
N PRO A 24 1.41 10.47 -13.57
CA PRO A 24 1.89 9.21 -13.02
C PRO A 24 2.71 9.36 -11.72
N LEU A 25 3.28 10.55 -11.44
CA LEU A 25 3.97 10.79 -10.18
C LEU A 25 2.98 10.84 -9.01
N SER A 26 1.81 11.48 -9.19
CA SER A 26 0.82 11.63 -8.11
C SER A 26 0.23 10.30 -7.63
N TRP A 27 0.11 9.31 -8.53
CA TRP A 27 -0.44 7.99 -8.21
C TRP A 27 0.55 7.10 -7.46
N SER A 28 1.86 7.26 -7.66
CA SER A 28 2.87 6.50 -6.92
C SER A 28 3.08 7.03 -5.49
N PHE A 29 2.88 8.33 -5.26
CA PHE A 29 3.03 8.93 -3.92
C PHE A 29 1.96 8.50 -2.91
N GLN A 30 0.76 8.14 -3.38
CA GLN A 30 -0.31 7.64 -2.49
C GLN A 30 0.02 6.26 -1.87
N ALA A 31 1.00 5.55 -2.42
CA ALA A 31 1.43 4.23 -1.92
C ALA A 31 2.52 4.30 -0.84
N LEU A 32 3.08 5.49 -0.54
CA LEU A 32 4.21 5.64 0.38
C LEU A 32 3.89 6.39 1.67
N THR A 33 2.64 6.74 1.96
CA THR A 33 2.31 7.29 3.28
C THR A 33 2.57 6.23 4.36
N PRO A 34 3.45 6.50 5.34
CA PRO A 34 3.64 5.59 6.46
C PRO A 34 2.32 5.45 7.22
N GLY A 35 1.90 4.22 7.44
CA GLY A 35 0.58 3.90 8.00
C GLY A 35 0.10 2.50 7.65
N CYS A 36 -0.94 2.05 8.36
CA CYS A 36 -1.63 0.79 8.08
C CYS A 36 -3.09 1.12 7.76
N HIS A 37 -3.53 0.78 6.56
CA HIS A 37 -4.83 1.19 6.02
C HIS A 37 -5.67 -0.02 5.61
N LEU A 38 -6.99 0.15 5.63
CA LEU A 38 -7.95 -0.84 5.11
C LEU A 38 -8.12 -0.62 3.62
N TYR A 39 -7.84 -1.65 2.83
CA TYR A 39 -7.96 -1.64 1.38
C TYR A 39 -9.03 -2.65 0.94
N PRO A 40 -10.06 -2.23 0.18
CA PRO A 40 -11.09 -3.13 -0.33
C PRO A 40 -10.57 -3.96 -1.50
N PHE A 41 -10.88 -5.26 -1.52
CA PHE A 41 -10.58 -6.15 -2.63
C PHE A 41 -11.72 -7.13 -2.90
N ASN A 42 -11.88 -7.49 -4.17
CA ASN A 42 -12.91 -8.42 -4.62
C ASN A 42 -12.42 -9.85 -4.45
N VAL A 43 -13.13 -10.64 -3.65
CA VAL A 43 -12.87 -12.07 -3.50
C VAL A 43 -14.04 -12.87 -4.03
N THR A 44 -13.73 -13.97 -4.71
CA THR A 44 -14.70 -14.99 -5.06
C THR A 44 -14.67 -16.07 -4.00
N ILE A 45 -15.75 -16.18 -3.23
CA ILE A 45 -15.90 -17.24 -2.23
C ILE A 45 -16.46 -18.48 -2.91
N ARG A 46 -15.82 -19.62 -2.63
CA ARG A 46 -16.30 -20.95 -3.00
C ARG A 46 -16.52 -21.74 -1.72
N THR A 47 -17.76 -22.16 -1.46
CA THR A 47 -18.12 -22.86 -0.22
C THR A 47 -17.89 -24.36 -0.28
N ASP A 48 -17.84 -24.96 -1.47
CA ASP A 48 -17.68 -26.39 -1.67
C ASP A 48 -16.47 -26.72 -2.56
N LYS A 49 -15.88 -27.92 -2.37
CA LYS A 49 -14.73 -28.40 -3.18
C LYS A 49 -15.07 -28.57 -4.67
N ARG A 50 -16.36 -28.64 -5.03
CA ARG A 50 -16.84 -28.73 -6.43
C ARG A 50 -17.18 -27.35 -7.04
N GLY A 51 -17.20 -26.28 -6.23
CA GLY A 51 -17.46 -24.90 -6.63
C GLY A 51 -18.89 -24.62 -7.12
N THR A 52 -19.90 -25.39 -6.67
CA THR A 52 -21.31 -25.21 -7.06
C THR A 52 -21.93 -23.92 -6.53
N CYS A 53 -21.46 -23.39 -5.39
CA CYS A 53 -21.89 -22.09 -4.88
C CYS A 53 -20.75 -21.08 -5.00
N ARG A 54 -20.99 -20.00 -5.76
CA ARG A 54 -20.05 -18.90 -5.98
C ARG A 54 -20.70 -17.59 -5.58
N GLY A 55 -20.04 -16.85 -4.70
CA GLY A 55 -20.39 -15.47 -4.35
C GLY A 55 -19.19 -14.57 -4.57
N THR A 56 -19.40 -13.41 -5.19
CA THR A 56 -18.38 -12.35 -5.21
C THR A 56 -18.73 -11.36 -4.11
N GLN A 57 -17.80 -11.11 -3.21
CA GLN A 57 -17.97 -10.12 -2.16
C GLN A 57 -16.75 -9.22 -2.05
N VAL A 58 -17.00 -7.98 -1.65
CA VAL A 58 -15.94 -7.05 -1.26
C VAL A 58 -15.52 -7.40 0.16
N VAL A 59 -14.23 -7.62 0.36
CA VAL A 59 -13.60 -7.76 1.67
C VAL A 59 -12.54 -6.70 1.83
N TYR A 60 -12.09 -6.45 3.05
CA TYR A 60 -11.05 -5.46 3.32
C TYR A 60 -9.80 -6.13 3.90
N ALA A 61 -8.63 -5.68 3.46
CA ALA A 61 -7.32 -6.15 3.96
C ALA A 61 -6.52 -4.97 4.52
N CYS A 62 -5.66 -5.27 5.49
CA CYS A 62 -4.69 -4.31 6.01
C CYS A 62 -3.49 -4.22 5.06
N VAL A 63 -3.21 -3.02 4.54
CA VAL A 63 -2.10 -2.75 3.63
C VAL A 63 -1.40 -1.46 4.07
N GLY A 64 -0.08 -1.50 4.15
CA GLY A 64 0.72 -0.30 4.38
C GLY A 64 2.08 -0.56 5.05
N TYR A 65 2.81 0.52 5.28
CA TYR A 65 4.15 0.52 5.86
C TYR A 65 4.11 0.98 7.32
N CYS A 66 4.51 0.09 8.22
CA CYS A 66 4.62 0.40 9.65
C CYS A 66 6.08 0.66 10.03
N GLU A 67 6.32 1.72 10.81
CA GLU A 67 7.65 2.03 11.31
C GLU A 67 8.23 0.87 12.11
N SER A 68 9.42 0.43 11.71
CA SER A 68 10.17 -0.65 12.33
C SER A 68 11.64 -0.24 12.42
N SER A 69 12.32 -0.66 13.48
CA SER A 69 13.72 -0.31 13.74
C SER A 69 14.50 -1.51 14.25
N ALA A 70 15.80 -1.51 13.97
CA ALA A 70 16.74 -2.47 14.52
C ALA A 70 17.93 -1.72 15.11
N PHE A 71 18.35 -2.09 16.31
CA PHE A 71 19.43 -1.45 17.03
C PHE A 71 20.27 -2.49 17.79
N PRO A 72 21.53 -2.18 18.11
CA PRO A 72 22.35 -3.05 18.95
C PRO A 72 21.65 -3.36 20.27
N SER A 73 21.65 -4.62 20.68
CA SER A 73 21.04 -5.04 21.93
C SER A 73 21.67 -4.30 23.11
N ARG A 74 20.82 -3.89 24.08
CA ARG A 74 21.30 -3.33 25.34
C ARG A 74 22.11 -4.36 26.11
N TYR A 75 23.06 -3.91 26.93
CA TYR A 75 23.94 -4.79 27.71
C TYR A 75 23.17 -5.82 28.55
N SER A 76 22.03 -5.44 29.14
CA SER A 76 21.17 -6.36 29.89
C SER A 76 20.63 -7.52 29.04
N VAL A 77 20.30 -7.27 27.77
CA VAL A 77 19.82 -8.29 26.82
C VAL A 77 20.99 -9.17 26.35
N LEU A 78 22.16 -8.58 26.13
CA LEU A 78 23.37 -9.33 25.80
C LEU A 78 23.73 -10.30 26.93
N GLN A 79 23.77 -9.81 28.17
CA GLN A 79 24.09 -10.63 29.34
C GLN A 79 23.05 -11.73 29.55
N ALA A 80 21.75 -11.41 29.46
CA ALA A 80 20.67 -12.41 29.60
C ALA A 80 20.67 -13.48 28.49
N SER A 81 21.20 -13.16 27.31
CA SER A 81 21.29 -14.09 26.17
C SER A 81 22.65 -14.77 26.02
N ASN A 82 23.57 -14.62 26.98
CA ASN A 82 24.96 -15.08 26.83
C ASN A 82 25.61 -14.59 25.53
N PHE A 83 25.38 -13.31 25.18
CA PHE A 83 25.91 -12.65 23.99
C PHE A 83 25.54 -13.35 22.66
N THR A 84 24.44 -14.11 22.64
CA THR A 84 23.91 -14.70 21.41
C THR A 84 22.96 -13.76 20.67
N ARG A 85 22.34 -12.81 21.37
CA ARG A 85 21.34 -11.90 20.80
C ARG A 85 21.89 -10.49 20.66
N ASN A 86 22.73 -10.28 19.64
CA ASN A 86 23.49 -9.02 19.46
C ASN A 86 22.66 -7.84 18.94
N ILE A 87 21.57 -8.13 18.24
CA ILE A 87 20.67 -7.13 17.66
C ILE A 87 19.28 -7.30 18.28
N THR A 88 18.68 -6.17 18.67
CA THR A 88 17.29 -6.09 19.09
C THR A 88 16.51 -5.31 18.04
N SER A 89 15.41 -5.88 17.57
CA SER A 89 14.48 -5.21 16.65
C SER A 89 13.20 -4.82 17.36
N ALA A 90 12.69 -3.63 17.06
CA ALA A 90 11.35 -3.19 17.38
C ALA A 90 10.57 -3.08 16.06
N SER A 91 9.82 -4.13 15.75
CA SER A 91 8.99 -4.21 14.53
C SER A 91 7.52 -3.94 14.85
N ARG A 92 6.85 -3.18 13.98
CA ARG A 92 5.39 -3.07 13.96
C ARG A 92 4.87 -3.69 12.67
N CYS A 93 3.94 -4.63 12.78
CA CYS A 93 3.31 -5.26 11.63
C CYS A 93 1.92 -4.68 11.40
N CYS A 94 1.54 -4.45 10.13
CA CYS A 94 0.20 -4.04 9.75
C CYS A 94 -0.74 -5.26 9.85
N THR A 95 -1.58 -5.31 10.88
CA THR A 95 -2.46 -6.44 11.17
C THR A 95 -3.89 -5.98 11.44
N ILE A 96 -4.82 -6.95 11.39
CA ILE A 96 -6.23 -6.72 11.70
C ILE A 96 -6.36 -6.45 13.21
N SER A 97 -6.86 -5.28 13.58
CA SER A 97 -7.02 -4.86 14.99
C SER A 97 -8.44 -5.08 15.53
N LYS A 98 -9.44 -5.10 14.66
CA LYS A 98 -10.85 -5.35 14.97
C LYS A 98 -11.48 -6.14 13.83
N ASP A 99 -12.24 -7.17 14.17
CA ASP A 99 -13.10 -7.91 13.25
C ASP A 99 -14.56 -7.83 13.70
N THR A 100 -15.48 -7.96 12.77
CA THR A 100 -16.91 -8.04 13.08
C THR A 100 -17.53 -9.09 12.19
N LYS A 101 -18.17 -10.08 12.82
CA LYS A 101 -18.93 -11.08 12.10
C LYS A 101 -20.27 -10.47 11.67
N VAL A 102 -20.42 -10.26 10.37
CA VAL A 102 -21.69 -9.87 9.76
C VAL A 102 -22.47 -11.15 9.44
N TRP A 103 -23.65 -11.30 10.04
CA TRP A 103 -24.61 -12.33 9.65
C TRP A 103 -25.53 -11.72 8.58
N THR A 104 -25.19 -11.96 7.32
CA THR A 104 -26.08 -11.78 6.16
C THR A 104 -26.52 -13.15 5.68
#